data_AF-A0A060YB47-F1
#
_entry.id   AF-A0A060YB47-F1
#
_cell.length_a   1.000
_cell.length_b   1.000
_cell.length_c   1.000
_cell.angle_alpha   90.00
_cell.angle_beta   90.00
_cell.angle_gamma   90.00
#
_symmetry.space_group_name_H-M   'P 1'
#
loop_
_entity.id
_entity.type
_entity.pdbx_description
1 polymer ?
#
loop_
_entity_poly.entity_id
_entity_poly.type
_entity_poly.pdbx_seq_one_letter_code
_entity_poly.pdbx_strand_id
1 'polypeptide(L)'
;MASVSRVLTKRILSTKALPAATRCSSRNIHFSIYGKKDNAKVSDDISTQYPVVDHEFDAVVVGAGGAGLRAAFGLSEAGFNTACVTKLFPTRSHTVAAQGGINAALGNMEGDDWRWHFYDTVKGSDWLGDQDAIHYMTEQAPAAVVEVRDN
;
A
#
# COMPACT_ATOMS: atom_id res chain seq x y z
N MET A 1 21.52 -50.96 -68.42
CA MET A 1 20.05 -50.86 -68.32
C MET A 1 19.71 -49.38 -68.25
N ALA A 2 19.26 -48.81 -69.37
CA ALA A 2 18.93 -47.41 -69.51
C ALA A 2 17.55 -47.11 -68.89
N SER A 3 17.37 -45.94 -68.29
CA SER A 3 16.13 -45.17 -68.49
C SER A 3 16.34 -43.71 -68.08
N VAL A 4 15.80 -42.84 -68.92
CA VAL A 4 15.95 -41.39 -68.98
C VAL A 4 14.65 -40.74 -68.48
N SER A 5 14.75 -39.48 -68.01
CA SER A 5 13.71 -38.44 -68.11
C SER A 5 12.58 -38.41 -67.06
N ARG A 6 12.45 -37.30 -66.31
CA ARG A 6 11.75 -36.08 -66.76
C ARG A 6 11.75 -34.99 -65.68
N VAL A 7 12.04 -33.78 -66.13
CA VAL A 7 11.75 -32.49 -65.50
C VAL A 7 10.23 -32.31 -65.35
N LEU A 8 9.72 -31.81 -64.21
CA LEU A 8 8.64 -30.81 -64.18
C LEU A 8 8.47 -30.11 -62.81
N THR A 9 8.77 -28.82 -62.86
CA THR A 9 8.37 -27.65 -62.07
C THR A 9 6.99 -27.68 -61.38
N LYS A 10 6.87 -27.16 -60.14
CA LYS A 10 5.86 -26.15 -59.75
C LYS A 10 6.10 -25.50 -58.36
N ARG A 11 6.37 -24.20 -58.44
CA ARG A 11 6.22 -23.07 -57.50
C ARG A 11 5.34 -23.20 -56.24
N ILE A 12 5.87 -22.59 -55.17
CA ILE A 12 5.28 -21.58 -54.25
C ILE A 12 4.02 -21.99 -53.48
N LEU A 13 4.14 -22.06 -52.15
CA LEU A 13 3.20 -21.44 -51.19
C LEU A 13 3.90 -21.25 -49.83
N SER A 14 4.22 -19.99 -49.55
CA SER A 14 4.54 -19.46 -48.23
C SER A 14 3.30 -19.53 -47.34
N THR A 15 3.42 -20.07 -46.12
CA THR A 15 2.59 -19.66 -44.98
C THR A 15 3.35 -19.81 -43.65
N LYS A 16 3.79 -18.64 -43.16
CA LYS A 16 3.76 -18.12 -41.78
C LYS A 16 4.25 -19.00 -40.61
N ALA A 17 5.31 -18.45 -39.99
CA ALA A 17 5.85 -18.70 -38.66
C ALA A 17 4.82 -18.90 -37.54
N LEU A 18 5.11 -19.85 -36.64
CA LEU A 18 4.61 -19.89 -35.28
C LEU A 18 5.65 -19.21 -34.37
N PRO A 19 5.28 -18.21 -33.55
CA PRO A 19 6.24 -17.50 -32.70
C PRO A 19 6.64 -18.36 -31.50
N ALA A 20 7.94 -18.34 -31.21
CA ALA A 20 8.51 -18.84 -29.96
C ALA A 20 7.81 -18.20 -28.75
N ALA A 21 7.51 -19.02 -27.75
CA ALA A 21 6.98 -18.60 -26.46
C ALA A 21 7.80 -17.40 -25.93
N THR A 22 7.13 -16.27 -25.79
CA THR A 22 7.69 -15.06 -25.21
C THR A 22 8.09 -15.38 -23.78
N ARG A 23 9.40 -15.30 -23.45
CA ARG A 23 9.85 -15.29 -22.06
C ARG A 23 9.07 -14.19 -21.34
N CYS A 24 8.19 -14.59 -20.43
CA CYS A 24 7.52 -13.67 -19.53
C CYS A 24 8.62 -12.95 -18.74
N SER A 25 8.76 -11.65 -18.97
CA SER A 25 9.61 -10.79 -18.16
C SER A 25 9.07 -10.87 -16.73
N SER A 26 9.79 -11.58 -15.86
CA SER A 26 9.58 -11.52 -14.42
C SER A 26 9.73 -10.06 -14.03
N ARG A 27 8.60 -9.39 -13.78
CA ARG A 27 8.59 -8.06 -13.21
C ARG A 27 9.26 -8.19 -11.85
N ASN A 28 10.52 -7.79 -11.75
CA ASN A 28 11.18 -7.58 -10.47
C ASN A 28 10.41 -6.47 -9.77
N ILE A 29 9.47 -6.87 -8.91
CA ILE A 29 8.92 -6.01 -7.89
C ILE A 29 10.12 -5.54 -7.07
N HIS A 30 10.43 -4.25 -7.15
CA HIS A 30 11.50 -3.62 -6.38
C HIS A 30 11.10 -3.68 -4.89
N PHE A 31 11.47 -4.78 -4.24
CA PHE A 31 11.29 -4.99 -2.82
C PHE A 31 12.51 -4.38 -2.12
N SER A 32 12.38 -3.14 -1.65
CA SER A 32 13.40 -2.54 -0.80
C SER A 32 13.20 -3.07 0.61
N ILE A 33 13.84 -4.19 0.95
CA ILE A 33 13.99 -4.60 2.35
C ILE A 33 15.05 -3.70 2.98
N TYR A 34 14.62 -2.57 3.52
CA TYR A 34 15.41 -1.89 4.55
C TYR A 34 15.12 -2.59 5.88
N GLY A 35 15.98 -3.54 6.26
CA GLY A 35 15.87 -4.31 7.50
C GLY A 35 15.91 -5.82 7.26
N LYS A 36 17.13 -6.36 7.17
CA LYS A 36 17.37 -7.80 7.07
C LYS A 36 16.87 -8.53 8.32
N LYS A 37 15.75 -9.24 8.20
CA LYS A 37 15.43 -10.43 9.01
C LYS A 37 15.24 -11.60 8.05
N ASP A 38 16.22 -12.49 8.02
CA ASP A 38 16.34 -13.66 7.12
C ASP A 38 15.38 -14.82 7.47
N ASN A 39 14.18 -14.54 7.98
CA ASN A 39 13.23 -15.56 8.46
C ASN A 39 12.01 -15.75 7.55
N ALA A 40 12.10 -15.37 6.28
CA ALA A 40 11.04 -15.66 5.33
C ALA A 40 11.07 -17.16 4.97
N LYS A 41 10.04 -17.92 5.36
CA LYS A 41 9.92 -19.34 4.98
C LYS A 41 9.27 -19.39 3.60
N VAL A 42 9.95 -19.98 2.61
CA VAL A 42 9.37 -20.19 1.28
C VAL A 42 8.81 -21.60 1.24
N SER A 43 7.50 -21.73 1.04
CA SER A 43 6.80 -23.01 0.94
C SER A 43 6.29 -23.24 -0.48
N ASP A 44 6.60 -24.42 -1.04
CA ASP A 44 6.15 -24.86 -2.37
C ASP A 44 4.91 -25.78 -2.29
N ASP A 45 4.37 -26.00 -1.09
CA ASP A 45 3.37 -27.04 -0.80
C ASP A 45 1.96 -26.70 -1.33
N ILE A 46 1.68 -25.43 -1.63
CA ILE A 46 0.33 -24.94 -2.00
C ILE A 46 0.15 -24.78 -3.51
N SER A 47 1.19 -24.40 -4.26
CA SER A 47 1.10 -24.33 -5.73
C SER A 47 2.49 -24.39 -6.38
N THR A 48 2.63 -25.21 -7.43
CA THR A 48 3.89 -25.33 -8.18
C THR A 48 4.18 -24.11 -9.08
N GLN A 49 3.20 -23.22 -9.28
CA GLN A 49 3.30 -22.07 -10.19
C GLN A 49 3.59 -20.75 -9.46
N TYR A 50 3.13 -20.61 -8.21
CA TYR A 50 3.33 -19.42 -7.39
C TYR A 50 3.97 -19.83 -6.06
N PRO A 51 5.28 -19.60 -5.86
CA PRO A 51 5.92 -19.87 -4.58
C PRO A 51 5.32 -18.95 -3.52
N VAL A 52 4.98 -19.52 -2.36
CA VAL A 52 4.42 -18.76 -1.23
C VAL A 52 5.55 -18.39 -0.28
N VAL A 53 5.56 -17.13 0.17
CA VAL A 53 6.56 -16.62 1.11
C VAL A 53 5.85 -16.20 2.38
N ASP A 54 6.15 -16.90 3.46
CA ASP A 54 5.60 -16.66 4.79
C ASP A 54 6.55 -15.76 5.59
N HIS A 55 5.98 -14.74 6.23
CA HIS A 55 6.69 -13.81 7.10
C HIS A 55 5.99 -13.70 8.46
N GLU A 56 6.76 -13.61 9.54
CA GLU A 56 6.26 -13.50 10.92
C GLU A 56 6.58 -12.11 11.49
N PHE A 57 5.54 -11.39 11.94
CA PHE A 57 5.59 -10.06 12.54
C PHE A 57 4.58 -9.96 13.68
N ASP A 58 4.78 -9.03 14.62
CA ASP A 58 3.86 -8.81 15.74
C ASP A 58 2.60 -8.08 15.28
N ALA A 59 2.77 -7.15 14.34
CA ALA A 59 1.67 -6.41 13.73
C ALA A 59 1.96 -6.14 12.24
N VAL A 60 0.90 -6.13 11.43
CA VAL A 60 0.95 -5.80 10.02
C VAL A 60 0.02 -4.63 9.74
N VAL A 61 0.57 -3.53 9.22
CA VAL A 61 -0.17 -2.35 8.80
C VAL A 61 -0.31 -2.37 7.28
N VAL A 62 -1.55 -2.35 6.79
CA VAL A 62 -1.84 -2.33 5.35
C VAL A 62 -2.22 -0.92 4.92
N GLY A 63 -1.32 -0.29 4.17
CA GLY A 63 -1.43 1.08 3.68
C GLY A 63 -0.39 2.02 4.31
N ALA A 64 0.25 2.84 3.48
CA ALA A 64 1.26 3.81 3.91
C ALA A 64 0.81 5.27 3.64
N GLY A 65 -0.46 5.56 3.92
CA GLY A 65 -0.98 6.94 4.00
C GLY A 65 -0.68 7.55 5.37
N GLY A 66 -1.22 8.75 5.65
CA GLY A 66 -0.99 9.43 6.93
C GLY A 66 -1.31 8.57 8.15
N ALA A 67 -2.49 7.93 8.16
CA ALA A 67 -2.90 7.03 9.24
C ALA A 67 -2.00 5.78 9.37
N GLY A 68 -1.69 5.13 8.23
CA GLY A 68 -0.91 3.90 8.23
C GLY A 68 0.55 4.12 8.65
N LEU A 69 1.19 5.19 8.17
CA LEU A 69 2.53 5.55 8.61
C LEU A 69 2.56 5.89 10.09
N ARG A 70 1.57 6.66 10.58
CA ARG A 70 1.51 7.01 12.00
C ARG A 70 1.29 5.79 12.89
N ALA A 71 0.44 4.85 12.48
CA ALA A 71 0.23 3.60 13.19
C ALA A 71 1.47 2.70 13.18
N ALA A 72 2.11 2.51 12.02
CA ALA A 72 3.30 1.68 11.88
C ALA A 72 4.47 2.22 12.72
N PHE A 73 4.66 3.54 12.72
CA PHE A 73 5.68 4.20 13.53
C PHE A 73 5.37 4.08 15.02
N GLY A 74 4.14 4.37 15.46
CA GLY A 74 3.77 4.26 16.88
C GLY A 74 3.91 2.83 17.43
N LEU A 75 3.62 1.81 16.62
CA LEU A 75 3.87 0.42 17.00
C LEU A 75 5.36 0.10 17.06
N SER A 76 6.16 0.63 16.14
CA SER A 76 7.63 0.46 16.17
C SER A 76 8.25 1.16 17.38
N GLU A 77 7.80 2.35 17.75
CA GLU A 77 8.25 3.08 18.94
C GLU A 77 7.90 2.35 20.24
N ALA A 78 6.73 1.68 20.27
CA ALA A 78 6.34 0.82 21.37
C ALA A 78 7.13 -0.52 21.41
N GLY A 79 8.05 -0.74 20.46
CA GLY A 79 8.95 -1.90 20.43
C GLY A 79 8.42 -3.12 19.69
N PHE A 80 7.28 -3.01 18.99
CA PHE A 80 6.73 -4.12 18.20
C PHE A 80 7.44 -4.25 16.86
N ASN A 81 7.67 -5.49 16.43
CA ASN A 81 8.19 -5.80 15.10
C ASN A 81 7.07 -5.65 14.06
N THR A 82 6.97 -4.48 13.43
CA THR A 82 5.86 -4.16 12.52
C THR A 82 6.22 -4.19 11.04
N ALA A 83 5.34 -4.76 10.22
CA ALA A 83 5.43 -4.69 8.77
C ALA A 83 4.43 -3.65 8.22
N CYS A 84 4.91 -2.73 7.39
CA CYS A 84 4.06 -1.79 6.64
C CYS A 84 3.99 -2.21 5.17
N VAL A 85 2.84 -2.69 4.73
CA VAL A 85 2.62 -3.17 3.35
C VAL A 85 1.80 -2.14 2.59
N THR A 86 2.34 -1.66 1.46
CA THR A 86 1.64 -0.66 0.63
C THR A 86 1.79 -0.98 -0.84
N LYS A 87 0.71 -0.74 -1.61
CA LYS A 87 0.71 -0.87 -3.07
C LYS A 87 1.47 0.26 -3.76
N LEU A 88 1.42 1.47 -3.18
CA LEU A 88 2.05 2.67 -3.72
C LEU A 88 3.24 3.05 -2.86
N PHE A 89 4.20 3.76 -3.45
CA PHE A 89 5.23 4.43 -2.67
C PHE A 89 4.57 5.39 -1.66
N PRO A 90 5.00 5.45 -0.38
CA PRO A 90 4.25 6.13 0.68
C PRO A 90 3.83 7.58 0.37
N THR A 91 4.71 8.37 -0.25
CA THR A 91 4.43 9.77 -0.62
C THR A 91 3.48 9.94 -1.80
N ARG A 92 3.04 8.84 -2.42
CA ARG A 92 2.04 8.81 -3.50
C ARG A 92 0.67 8.32 -3.01
N SER A 93 0.50 8.17 -1.70
CA SER A 93 -0.81 7.92 -1.09
C SER A 93 -1.74 9.13 -1.27
N HIS A 94 -3.06 8.92 -1.26
CA HIS A 94 -4.03 10.00 -1.51
C HIS A 94 -4.02 11.10 -0.42
N THR A 95 -3.45 10.83 0.75
CA THR A 95 -3.19 11.84 1.78
C THR A 95 -2.35 13.01 1.23
N VAL A 96 -1.50 12.78 0.21
CA VAL A 96 -0.70 13.85 -0.44
C VAL A 96 -1.55 14.91 -1.14
N ALA A 97 -2.79 14.59 -1.50
CA ALA A 97 -3.68 15.50 -2.22
C ALA A 97 -4.51 16.40 -1.27
N ALA A 98 -4.38 16.24 0.05
CA ALA A 98 -5.08 17.09 1.02
C ALA A 98 -4.54 18.53 0.98
N GLN A 99 -5.44 19.52 1.02
CA GLN A 99 -5.10 20.94 0.91
C GLN A 99 -5.58 21.81 2.08
N GLY A 100 -6.79 21.57 2.59
CA GLY A 100 -7.44 22.48 3.54
C GLY A 100 -6.76 22.60 4.91
N GLY A 101 -6.18 21.51 5.42
CA GLY A 101 -5.54 21.45 6.74
C GLY A 101 -6.11 20.37 7.64
N ILE A 102 -5.81 20.47 8.94
CA ILE A 102 -6.30 19.58 10.00
C ILE A 102 -6.95 20.43 11.10
N ASN A 103 -8.13 20.03 11.57
CA ASN A 103 -8.88 20.77 12.58
C ASN A 103 -8.39 20.40 13.98
N ALA A 104 -8.03 21.40 14.79
CA ALA A 104 -7.73 21.25 16.20
C ALA A 104 -8.01 22.56 16.95
N ALA A 105 -8.64 22.45 18.12
CA ALA A 105 -8.94 23.57 18.99
C ALA A 105 -7.69 24.03 19.74
N LEU A 106 -6.74 24.63 19.02
CA LEU A 106 -5.47 25.14 19.57
C LEU A 106 -5.60 26.54 20.18
N GLY A 107 -6.65 27.29 19.83
CA GLY A 107 -6.86 28.65 20.32
C GLY A 107 -5.84 29.69 19.83
N ASN A 108 -5.19 29.46 18.69
CA ASN A 108 -4.11 30.33 18.19
C ASN A 108 -4.60 31.67 17.60
N MET A 109 -5.83 31.71 17.08
CA MET A 109 -6.42 32.92 16.45
C MET A 109 -7.39 33.63 17.40
N GLU A 110 -8.23 32.85 18.07
CA GLU A 110 -9.19 33.30 19.09
C GLU A 110 -9.29 32.22 20.17
N GLY A 111 -9.89 32.55 21.33
CA GLY A 111 -10.11 31.56 22.37
C GLY A 111 -11.01 30.44 21.87
N ASP A 112 -10.58 29.19 22.03
CA ASP A 112 -11.26 28.01 21.48
C ASP A 112 -11.35 26.88 22.52
N ASP A 113 -12.36 26.02 22.40
CA ASP A 113 -12.60 24.87 23.27
C ASP A 113 -12.92 23.64 22.42
N TRP A 114 -12.27 22.51 22.72
CA TRP A 114 -12.50 21.24 22.03
C TRP A 114 -13.97 20.80 22.07
N ARG A 115 -14.74 21.24 23.08
CA ARG A 115 -16.17 20.96 23.20
C ARG A 115 -17.00 21.63 22.10
N TRP A 116 -16.56 22.77 21.58
CA TRP A 116 -17.20 23.43 20.45
C TRP A 116 -16.97 22.64 19.17
N HIS A 117 -15.74 22.18 18.97
CA HIS A 117 -15.39 21.26 17.88
C HIS A 117 -16.17 19.92 17.97
N PHE A 118 -16.35 19.39 19.19
CA PHE A 118 -17.20 18.22 19.44
C PHE A 118 -18.65 18.47 18.99
N TYR A 119 -19.25 19.58 19.42
CA TYR A 119 -20.62 19.94 19.05
C TYR A 119 -20.79 20.08 17.54
N ASP A 120 -19.87 20.77 16.86
CA ASP A 120 -19.92 20.96 15.40
C ASP A 120 -19.77 19.63 14.65
N THR A 121 -18.97 18.71 15.18
CA THR A 121 -18.80 17.38 14.57
C THR A 121 -20.03 16.51 14.75
N VAL A 122 -20.63 16.49 15.95
CA VAL A 122 -21.88 15.74 16.21
C VAL A 122 -23.01 16.28 15.36
N LYS A 123 -23.18 17.61 15.31
CA LYS A 123 -24.18 18.25 14.45
C LYS A 123 -23.91 18.02 12.96
N GLY A 124 -22.65 18.11 12.53
CA GLY A 124 -22.25 17.88 11.15
C GLY A 124 -22.45 16.43 10.69
N SER A 125 -22.38 15.47 11.61
CA SER A 125 -22.70 14.07 11.36
C SER A 125 -24.20 13.75 11.30
N ASP A 126 -25.06 14.77 11.42
CA ASP A 126 -26.52 14.61 11.52
C ASP A 126 -26.95 13.65 12.65
N TRP A 127 -26.25 13.73 13.80
CA TRP A 127 -26.44 12.87 14.98
C TRP A 127 -26.23 11.37 14.76
N LEU A 128 -25.70 10.96 13.60
CA LEU A 128 -25.42 9.56 13.29
C LEU A 128 -24.02 9.12 13.77
N GLY A 129 -23.13 10.07 14.07
CA GLY A 129 -21.78 9.76 14.52
C GLY A 129 -21.73 9.26 15.97
N ASP A 130 -20.88 8.27 16.21
CA ASP A 130 -20.60 7.73 17.54
C ASP A 130 -19.94 8.80 18.43
N GLN A 131 -20.67 9.25 19.45
CA GLN A 131 -20.26 10.42 20.24
C GLN A 131 -19.04 10.15 21.12
N ASP A 132 -18.82 8.91 21.55
CA ASP A 132 -17.62 8.50 22.28
C ASP A 132 -16.36 8.61 21.41
N ALA A 133 -16.43 8.18 20.15
CA ALA A 133 -15.34 8.31 19.18
C ALA A 133 -15.10 9.78 18.82
N ILE A 134 -16.16 10.56 18.60
CA ILE A 134 -16.04 12.00 18.29
C ILE A 134 -15.45 12.77 19.48
N HIS A 135 -15.85 12.43 20.70
CA HIS A 135 -15.28 13.01 21.92
C HIS A 135 -13.78 12.76 21.99
N TYR A 136 -13.35 11.50 21.85
CA TYR A 136 -11.93 11.16 21.85
C TYR A 136 -11.15 11.89 20.75
N MET A 137 -11.69 11.92 19.52
CA MET A 137 -11.06 12.60 18.39
C MET A 137 -10.85 14.10 18.65
N THR A 138 -11.87 14.79 19.18
CA THR A 138 -11.85 16.25 19.36
C THR A 138 -11.04 16.68 20.58
N GLU A 139 -11.07 15.91 21.67
CA GLU A 139 -10.23 16.14 22.85
C GLU A 139 -8.74 15.90 22.55
N GLN A 140 -8.40 14.88 21.75
CA GLN A 140 -7.01 14.55 21.41
C GLN A 140 -6.44 15.38 20.24
N ALA A 141 -7.29 16.04 19.45
CA ALA A 141 -6.87 16.80 18.27
C ALA A 141 -5.78 17.85 18.55
N PRO A 142 -5.85 18.68 19.62
CA PRO A 142 -4.80 19.64 19.95
C PRO A 142 -3.43 18.99 20.17
N ALA A 143 -3.37 17.91 20.95
CA ALA A 143 -2.13 17.20 21.23
C ALA A 143 -1.56 16.56 19.96
N ALA A 144 -2.40 15.92 19.14
CA ALA A 144 -1.98 15.28 17.90
C ALA A 144 -1.41 16.27 16.87
N VAL A 145 -1.98 17.47 16.76
CA VAL A 145 -1.47 18.50 15.82
C VAL A 145 -0.15 19.10 16.32
N VAL A 146 -0.01 19.31 17.62
CA VAL A 146 1.25 19.77 18.22
C VAL A 146 2.38 18.76 17.94
N GLU A 147 2.10 17.47 18.06
CA GLU A 147 3.09 16.44 17.79
C GLU A 147 3.57 16.43 16.34
N VAL A 148 2.67 16.59 15.36
CA VAL A 148 3.06 16.68 13.94
C VAL A 148 3.89 17.93 13.65
N ARG A 149 3.68 19.01 14.41
CA ARG A 149 4.46 20.25 14.27
C ARG A 149 5.87 20.11 14.84
N ASP A 150 6.02 19.39 15.94
CA ASP A 150 7.24 19.35 16.74
C ASP A 150 8.21 18.21 16.33
N ASN A 151 7.81 17.33 15.40
CA ASN A 151 8.59 16.19 14.89
C ASN A 151 9.17 16.48 13.49
#